data_AF-A0A524HWD4-F1
#
_entry.id   AF-A0A524HWD4-F1
#
_cell.length_a   1.000
_cell.length_b   1.000
_cell.length_c   1.000
_cell.angle_alpha   90.00
_cell.angle_beta   90.00
_cell.angle_gamma   90.00
#
_symmetry.space_group_name_H-M   'P 1'
#
loop_
_entity.id
_entity.type
_entity.pdbx_description
1 polymer ?
#
loop_
_entity_poly.entity_id
_entity_poly.type
_entity_poly.pdbx_seq_one_letter_code
_entity_poly.pdbx_strand_id
1 'polypeptide(L)'
;MRAAAGLWARKHLVFSMFRHLNPAARLHVTYERRTADPTGILRGIHRFLGVPEHDIGADGKEMPRHTFAGNWRFQEQGSSTIHEDAEWRYELGPGSTALVELLAGRLNRKLMRGL
;
A
#
# COMPACT_ATOMS: atom_id res chain seq x y z
N MET A 1 26.72 9.27 3.01
CA MET A 1 25.50 8.67 3.59
C MET A 1 24.65 9.64 4.43
N ARG A 2 25.20 10.45 5.35
CA ARG A 2 24.41 11.41 6.18
C ARG A 2 23.59 12.43 5.38
N ALA A 3 24.13 12.96 4.29
CA ALA A 3 23.42 13.92 3.43
C ALA A 3 22.18 13.32 2.73
N ALA A 4 22.26 12.06 2.29
CA ALA A 4 21.16 11.36 1.64
C ALA A 4 20.02 11.03 2.63
N ALA A 5 20.35 10.62 3.85
CA ALA A 5 19.38 10.39 4.91
C ALA A 5 18.67 11.68 5.33
N GLY A 6 19.39 12.81 5.39
CA GLY A 6 18.80 14.12 5.65
C GLY A 6 17.86 14.59 4.54
N LEU A 7 18.22 14.37 3.27
CA LEU A 7 17.37 14.70 2.12
C LEU A 7 16.11 13.82 2.06
N TRP A 8 16.26 12.53 2.37
CA TRP A 8 15.15 11.58 2.49
C TRP A 8 14.21 12.00 3.62
N ALA A 9 14.72 12.26 4.83
CA ALA A 9 13.91 12.71 5.95
C ALA A 9 13.18 14.03 5.67
N ARG A 10 13.79 14.96 4.94
CA ARG A 10 13.16 16.23 4.54
C ARG A 10 12.06 16.03 3.48
N LYS A 11 12.26 15.15 2.49
CA LYS A 11 11.23 14.77 1.52
C LYS A 11 10.10 13.93 2.14
N HIS A 12 10.38 13.26 3.24
CA HIS A 12 9.47 12.38 3.98
C HIS A 12 9.02 12.98 5.32
N LEU A 13 9.12 14.31 5.51
CA LEU A 13 8.60 15.07 6.66
C LEU A 13 7.11 14.77 6.94
N VAL A 14 6.35 14.42 5.90
CA VAL A 14 4.96 13.96 6.00
C VAL A 14 4.83 12.72 6.91
N PHE A 15 5.80 11.82 6.91
CA PHE A 15 5.79 10.63 7.78
C PHE A 15 6.07 10.95 9.25
N SER A 16 6.83 12.00 9.57
CA SER A 16 7.01 12.40 10.98
C SER A 16 5.75 13.04 11.54
N MET A 17 5.01 13.80 10.74
CA MET A 17 3.70 14.36 11.13
C MET A 17 2.68 13.26 11.44
N PHE A 18 2.71 12.14 10.70
CA PHE A 18 1.81 11.02 10.95
C PHE A 18 2.05 10.31 12.29
N ARG A 19 3.22 10.44 12.93
CA ARG A 19 3.45 9.83 14.26
C ARG A 19 2.53 10.42 15.33
N HIS A 20 2.10 11.67 15.17
CA HIS A 20 1.26 12.38 16.14
C HIS A 20 -0.24 12.31 15.83
N LEU A 21 -0.65 11.72 14.70
CA LEU A 21 -2.07 11.53 14.43
C LEU A 21 -2.67 10.52 15.42
N ASN A 22 -3.85 10.80 15.94
CA ASN A 22 -4.61 9.84 16.72
C ASN A 22 -4.74 8.52 15.93
N PRO A 23 -4.44 7.34 16.51
CA PRO A 23 -4.64 6.05 15.83
C PRO A 23 -6.04 5.86 15.25
N ALA A 24 -7.08 6.43 15.89
CA ALA A 24 -8.45 6.41 15.38
C ALA A 24 -8.65 7.26 14.10
N ALA A 25 -7.75 8.21 13.83
CA ALA A 25 -7.71 9.02 12.62
C ALA A 25 -6.80 8.40 11.54
N ARG A 26 -6.54 7.09 11.62
CA ARG A 26 -5.74 6.36 10.63
C ARG A 26 -6.53 5.17 10.09
N LEU A 27 -6.54 5.03 8.78
CA LEU A 27 -6.99 3.81 8.12
C LEU A 27 -5.76 3.02 7.67
N HIS A 28 -5.63 1.79 8.16
CA HIS A 28 -4.57 0.89 7.72
C HIS A 28 -5.10 -0.04 6.63
N VAL A 29 -4.50 0.04 5.44
CA VAL A 29 -4.81 -0.82 4.29
C VAL A 29 -3.51 -1.51 3.89
N THR A 30 -3.54 -2.83 3.77
CA THR A 30 -2.41 -3.61 3.24
C THR A 30 -2.65 -3.93 1.77
N TYR A 31 -1.56 -4.21 1.05
CA TYR A 31 -1.63 -4.58 -0.36
C TYR A 31 -2.45 -5.86 -0.55
N GLU A 32 -2.20 -6.88 0.27
CA GLU A 32 -2.86 -8.20 0.23
C GLU A 32 -4.37 -8.09 0.48
N ARG A 33 -4.77 -7.24 1.43
CA ARG A 33 -6.19 -7.01 1.71
C ARG A 33 -6.88 -6.27 0.55
N ARG A 34 -6.16 -5.34 -0.08
CA ARG A 34 -6.67 -4.61 -1.25
C ARG A 34 -6.81 -5.53 -2.46
N THR A 35 -5.88 -6.45 -2.70
CA THR A 35 -5.97 -7.39 -3.83
C THR A 35 -7.04 -8.44 -3.60
N ALA A 36 -7.22 -8.90 -2.35
CA ALA A 36 -8.25 -9.88 -2.01
C ALA A 36 -9.68 -9.31 -2.03
N ASP A 37 -9.88 -8.07 -1.57
CA ASP A 37 -11.20 -7.42 -1.51
C ASP A 37 -11.10 -5.91 -1.79
N PRO A 38 -10.90 -5.51 -3.06
CA PRO A 38 -10.76 -4.09 -3.42
C PRO A 38 -12.03 -3.30 -3.11
N THR A 39 -13.21 -3.90 -3.31
CA THR A 39 -14.50 -3.26 -3.06
C THR A 39 -14.71 -2.98 -1.57
N GLY A 40 -14.45 -3.95 -0.69
CA GLY A 40 -14.54 -3.75 0.75
C GLY A 40 -13.55 -2.72 1.28
N ILE A 41 -12.34 -2.65 0.71
CA ILE A 41 -11.38 -1.58 1.02
C ILE A 41 -11.93 -0.20 0.63
N LEU A 42 -12.49 -0.05 -0.57
CA LEU A 42 -13.06 1.22 -1.02
C LEU A 42 -14.23 1.68 -0.13
N ARG A 43 -15.13 0.76 0.25
CA ARG A 43 -16.19 1.07 1.24
C ARG A 43 -15.60 1.51 2.58
N GLY A 44 -14.54 0.84 3.04
CA GLY A 44 -13.81 1.22 4.25
C GLY A 44 -13.23 2.63 4.17
N ILE A 45 -12.70 3.02 3.00
CA ILE A 45 -12.19 4.38 2.74
C ILE A 45 -13.34 5.39 2.76
N HIS A 46 -14.45 5.14 2.07
CA HIS A 46 -15.62 6.03 2.08
C HIS A 46 -16.13 6.27 3.51
N ARG A 47 -16.28 5.20 4.30
CA ARG A 47 -16.67 5.27 5.71
C ARG A 47 -15.66 6.07 6.54
N PHE A 48 -14.37 5.84 6.35
CA PHE A 48 -13.32 6.55 7.07
C PHE A 48 -13.32 8.05 6.76
N LEU A 49 -13.59 8.42 5.50
CA LEU A 49 -13.71 9.82 5.07
C LEU A 49 -15.06 10.45 5.44
N GLY A 50 -16.04 9.66 5.87
CA GLY A 50 -17.40 10.14 6.19
C GLY A 50 -18.20 10.56 4.97
N VAL A 51 -17.88 10.02 3.78
CA VAL A 51 -18.59 10.30 2.53
C VAL A 51 -19.52 9.14 2.16
N PRO A 52 -20.64 9.39 1.44
CA PRO A 52 -21.49 8.33 0.94
C PRO A 52 -20.70 7.35 0.06
N GLU A 53 -21.08 6.07 0.11
CA GLU A 53 -20.54 5.09 -0.82
C GLU A 53 -20.98 5.45 -2.24
N HIS A 54 -20.01 5.68 -3.12
CA HIS A 54 -20.27 5.83 -4.54
C HIS A 54 -20.05 4.49 -5.22
N ASP A 55 -20.97 4.12 -6.11
CA ASP A 55 -20.71 3.08 -7.11
C ASP A 55 -19.69 3.62 -8.13
N ILE A 56 -18.42 3.40 -7.81
CA ILE A 56 -17.32 3.47 -8.76
C ILE A 56 -17.31 2.09 -9.40
N GLY A 57 -17.79 2.00 -10.64
CA GLY A 57 -18.02 0.74 -11.35
C GLY A 57 -16.84 -0.23 -11.30
N ALA A 58 -17.06 -1.47 -11.71
CA ALA A 58 -16.13 -2.58 -11.49
C ALA A 58 -14.71 -2.33 -12.03
N ASP A 59 -14.56 -1.51 -13.08
CA ASP A 59 -13.26 -1.13 -13.63
C ASP A 59 -13.11 0.40 -13.78
N GLY A 60 -12.08 0.97 -13.16
CA GLY A 60 -11.74 2.40 -13.32
C GLY A 60 -11.29 2.81 -14.74
N LYS A 61 -11.23 1.88 -15.70
CA LYS A 61 -11.10 2.15 -17.14
C LYS A 61 -12.44 2.45 -17.82
N GLU A 62 -13.57 2.06 -17.24
CA GLU A 62 -14.91 2.35 -17.78
C GLU A 62 -15.33 3.80 -17.57
N MET A 63 -14.70 4.50 -16.63
CA MET A 63 -15.01 5.91 -16.33
C MET A 63 -14.24 6.86 -17.28
N PRO A 64 -14.92 7.88 -17.86
CA PRO A 64 -14.27 8.87 -18.71
C PRO A 64 -13.25 9.69 -17.91
N ARG A 65 -11.97 9.56 -18.29
CA ARG A 65 -10.84 10.22 -17.61
C ARG A 65 -10.60 11.61 -18.17
N HIS A 66 -10.40 12.59 -17.29
CA HIS A 66 -10.15 13.98 -17.68
C HIS A 66 -8.65 14.30 -17.76
N THR A 67 -7.77 13.39 -17.34
CA THR A 67 -6.32 13.62 -17.26
C THR A 67 -5.51 12.44 -17.79
N PHE A 68 -4.59 12.73 -18.71
CA PHE A 68 -3.67 11.78 -19.35
C PHE A 68 -2.39 11.49 -18.55
N ALA A 69 -2.20 12.11 -17.38
CA ALA A 69 -1.03 11.89 -16.54
C ALA A 69 -1.23 10.66 -15.63
N GLY A 70 -0.52 9.57 -15.92
CA GLY A 70 -0.56 8.34 -15.12
C GLY A 70 0.51 7.33 -15.56
N ASN A 71 0.54 6.16 -14.91
CA ASN A 71 1.42 5.06 -15.30
C ASN A 71 1.03 4.55 -16.70
N TRP A 72 1.84 4.83 -17.73
CA TRP A 72 1.55 4.48 -19.12
C TRP A 72 1.34 2.97 -19.32
N ARG A 73 2.10 2.13 -18.60
CA ARG A 73 1.93 0.66 -18.64
C ARG A 73 0.56 0.23 -18.12
N PHE A 74 0.03 0.94 -17.12
CA PHE A 74 -1.30 0.70 -16.61
C PHE A 74 -2.38 1.13 -17.61
N GLN A 75 -2.10 2.09 -18.50
CA GLN A 75 -3.02 2.47 -19.57
C GLN A 75 -3.09 1.41 -20.66
N GLU A 76 -1.98 0.74 -20.98
CA GLU A 76 -1.92 -0.34 -21.98
C GLU A 76 -2.64 -1.63 -21.55
N GLN A 77 -2.82 -1.85 -20.24
CA GLN A 77 -3.52 -3.03 -19.73
C GLN A 77 -5.01 -3.02 -20.10
N GLY A 78 -5.62 -4.19 -20.30
CA GLY A 78 -7.06 -4.28 -20.61
C GLY A 78 -7.98 -3.96 -19.43
N SER A 79 -7.47 -4.04 -18.20
CA SER A 79 -8.24 -3.85 -16.97
C SER A 79 -7.44 -3.04 -15.93
N SER A 80 -8.14 -2.41 -14.99
CA SER A 80 -7.53 -1.84 -13.78
C SER A 80 -7.35 -2.82 -12.62
N THR A 81 -7.69 -4.10 -12.81
CA THR A 81 -7.56 -5.14 -11.79
C THR A 81 -6.10 -5.34 -11.38
N ILE A 82 -5.84 -5.33 -10.07
CA ILE A 82 -4.53 -5.61 -9.50
C ILE A 82 -4.58 -7.01 -8.87
N HIS A 83 -3.72 -7.89 -9.35
CA HIS A 83 -3.55 -9.22 -8.77
C HIS A 83 -2.46 -9.20 -7.71
N GLU A 84 -2.58 -10.08 -6.71
CA GLU A 84 -1.52 -10.31 -5.74
C GLU A 84 -0.30 -10.91 -6.46
N ASP A 85 0.85 -10.26 -6.33
CA ASP A 85 2.13 -10.82 -6.73
C ASP A 85 2.68 -11.71 -5.61
N ALA A 86 2.58 -13.02 -5.82
CA ALA A 86 3.14 -14.05 -4.95
C ALA A 86 4.32 -14.80 -5.60
N GLU A 87 4.83 -14.33 -6.74
CA GLU A 87 5.86 -15.03 -7.53
C GLU A 87 7.17 -15.17 -6.75
N TRP A 88 7.49 -14.16 -5.93
CA TRP A 88 8.65 -14.14 -5.04
C TRP A 88 8.76 -15.39 -4.13
N ARG A 89 7.64 -16.05 -3.80
CA ARG A 89 7.65 -17.26 -2.96
C ARG A 89 8.33 -18.44 -3.65
N TYR A 90 8.33 -18.46 -4.99
CA TYR A 90 8.89 -19.54 -5.80
C TYR A 90 10.29 -19.21 -6.33
N GLU A 91 10.64 -17.93 -6.41
CA GLU A 91 11.99 -17.48 -6.79
C GLU A 91 13.02 -17.61 -5.66
N LEU A 92 12.56 -17.54 -4.40
CA LEU A 92 13.43 -17.67 -3.25
C LEU A 92 13.71 -19.14 -2.91
N GLY A 93 14.98 -19.52 -2.99
CA GLY A 93 15.44 -20.81 -2.49
C GLY A 93 15.28 -20.94 -0.96
N PRO A 94 15.24 -22.18 -0.43
CA PRO A 94 14.92 -22.43 0.99
C PRO A 94 15.78 -21.66 2.00
N GLY A 95 17.08 -21.49 1.72
CA GLY A 95 17.98 -20.73 2.58
C GLY A 95 17.68 -19.22 2.61
N SER A 96 17.31 -18.64 1.47
CA SER A 96 16.91 -17.24 1.37
C SER A 96 15.58 -16.99 2.09
N THR A 97 14.63 -17.91 1.97
CA THR A 97 13.35 -17.85 2.68
C THR A 97 13.55 -17.86 4.20
N ALA A 98 14.35 -18.80 4.71
CA ALA A 98 14.66 -18.87 6.14
C ALA A 98 15.37 -17.60 6.66
N LEU A 99 16.27 -17.02 5.86
CA LEU A 99 16.92 -15.76 6.20
C LEU A 99 15.94 -14.59 6.24
N VAL A 100 15.04 -14.49 5.25
CA VAL A 100 13.99 -13.46 5.21
C VAL A 100 13.09 -13.58 6.43
N GLU A 101 12.64 -14.78 6.79
CA GLU A 101 11.80 -15.01 7.97
C GLU A 101 12.51 -14.61 9.27
N LEU A 102 13.80 -14.94 9.40
CA LEU A 102 14.58 -14.57 10.58
C LEU A 102 14.73 -13.04 10.71
N LEU A 103 15.04 -12.36 9.60
CA LEU A 103 15.20 -10.90 9.55
C LEU A 103 13.85 -10.20 9.77
N ALA A 104 12.81 -10.58 9.05
CA ALA A 104 11.46 -10.03 9.16
C ALA A 104 10.89 -10.27 10.56
N GLY A 105 11.05 -11.47 11.12
CA GLY A 105 10.63 -11.78 12.48
C GLY A 105 11.34 -10.92 13.52
N ARG A 106 12.65 -10.66 13.36
CA ARG A 106 13.40 -9.74 14.23
C ARG A 106 12.91 -8.30 14.10
N LEU A 107 12.63 -7.84 12.88
CA LEU A 107 12.13 -6.49 12.60
C LEU A 107 10.72 -6.29 13.15
N ASN A 108 9.82 -7.25 12.96
CA ASN A 108 8.45 -7.20 13.50
C ASN A 108 8.46 -7.13 15.02
N ARG A 109 9.29 -7.92 15.70
CA ARG A 109 9.44 -7.82 17.17
C ARG A 109 9.96 -6.46 17.62
N LYS A 110 10.81 -5.80 16.83
CA LYS A 110 11.31 -4.46 17.13
C LYS A 110 10.22 -3.39 16.92
N LEU A 111 9.40 -3.53 15.88
CA LEU A 111 8.26 -2.65 15.60
C LEU A 111 7.18 -2.77 16.68
N MET A 112 6.88 -3.99 17.15
CA MET A 112 5.89 -4.25 18.19
C MET A 112 6.31 -3.80 19.59
N ARG A 113 7.61 -3.60 19.85
CA ARG A 113 8.13 -3.11 21.14
C ARG A 113 8.25 -1.58 21.22
N GLY A 114 8.09 -0.88 20.09
CA GLY A 114 8.17 0.58 19.99
C GLY A 114 6.83 1.27 19.70
N LEU A 115 5.74 0.49 19.64
CA LEU A 115 4.35 0.92 19.75
C LEU A 115 3.90 0.74 21.20
#